data_AF-A0A1V5CXR8-F1
#
_entry.id   AF-A0A1V5CXR8-F1
#
_cell.length_a   1.000
_cell.length_b   1.000
_cell.length_c   1.000
_cell.angle_alpha   90.00
_cell.angle_beta   90.00
_cell.angle_gamma   90.00
#
_symmetry.space_group_name_H-M   'P 1'
#
loop_
_entity.id
_entity.type
_entity.pdbx_description
1 polymer ?
#
loop_
_entity_poly.entity_id
_entity_poly.type
_entity_poly.pdbx_seq_one_letter_code
_entity_poly.pdbx_strand_id
1 'polypeptide(L)'
;MTRFWITLEQGAELVAQTVKDSVGGEVFVPKIPSMRILDLIKAISTEAEYEVVGIRPGEKLHESLVSEDDGRNTIDLTGVYVILPPFANGGNKYYRYSKYPRMSDGFSYRSDNNVKWLTVEDIRQHIQDCDCE
;
A
#
# COMPACT_ATOMS: atom_id res chain seq x y z
N MET A 1 -15.12 -0.15 6.07
CA MET A 1 -13.67 0.09 6.16
C MET A 1 -12.95 -0.58 4.99
N THR A 2 -11.78 -0.05 4.60
CA THR A 2 -10.94 -0.64 3.56
C THR A 2 -9.51 -0.81 4.07
N ARG A 3 -8.81 -1.80 3.53
CA ARG A 3 -7.42 -2.12 3.87
C ARG A 3 -6.62 -2.36 2.60
N PHE A 4 -5.33 -2.08 2.64
CA PHE A 4 -4.42 -2.61 1.64
C PHE A 4 -4.16 -4.09 1.92
N TRP A 5 -3.94 -4.88 0.87
CA TRP A 5 -3.62 -6.30 0.98
C TRP A 5 -2.20 -6.57 0.47
N ILE A 6 -1.39 -7.25 1.25
CA ILE A 6 -0.03 -7.65 0.92
C ILE A 6 0.24 -9.02 1.54
N THR A 7 0.84 -9.94 0.79
CA THR A 7 1.26 -11.24 1.34
C THR A 7 2.58 -11.10 2.11
N LEU A 8 2.91 -12.11 2.91
CA LEU A 8 4.18 -12.12 3.64
C LEU A 8 5.38 -12.11 2.70
N GLU A 9 5.31 -12.88 1.61
CA GLU A 9 6.34 -13.01 0.58
C GLU A 9 6.54 -11.67 -0.14
N GLN A 10 5.45 -10.99 -0.52
CA GLN A 10 5.50 -9.66 -1.14
C GLN A 10 6.12 -8.64 -0.19
N GLY A 11 5.80 -8.70 1.11
CA GLY A 11 6.42 -7.86 2.13
C GLY A 11 7.92 -8.12 2.27
N ALA A 12 8.34 -9.38 2.31
CA ALA A 12 9.75 -9.76 2.39
C ALA A 12 10.53 -9.36 1.12
N GLU A 13 9.95 -9.55 -0.06
CA GLU A 13 10.54 -9.16 -1.34
C GLU A 13 10.71 -7.65 -1.44
N LEU A 14 9.70 -6.87 -1.01
CA LEU A 14 9.81 -5.41 -0.92
C LEU A 14 11.00 -4.98 -0.07
N VAL A 15 11.18 -5.58 1.11
CA VAL A 15 12.32 -5.26 2.00
C VAL A 15 13.64 -5.64 1.32
N ALA A 16 13.75 -6.85 0.78
CA ALA A 16 14.96 -7.33 0.12
C ALA A 16 15.35 -6.46 -1.09
N GLN A 17 14.38 -5.99 -1.87
CA GLN A 17 14.61 -5.09 -2.99
C GLN A 17 14.99 -3.68 -2.52
N THR A 18 14.30 -3.16 -1.51
CA THR A 18 14.55 -1.83 -0.93
C THR A 18 15.98 -1.71 -0.38
N VAL A 19 16.48 -2.75 0.28
CA VAL A 19 17.86 -2.79 0.81
C VAL A 19 18.90 -2.62 -0.32
N LYS A 20 18.65 -3.18 -1.51
CA LYS A 20 19.55 -3.06 -2.66
C LYS A 20 19.46 -1.68 -3.33
N ASP A 21 18.26 -1.11 -3.39
CA ASP A 21 18.00 0.09 -4.18
C ASP A 21 18.18 1.40 -3.40
N SER A 22 18.01 1.37 -2.08
CA SER A 22 18.04 2.56 -1.23
C SER A 22 19.41 3.27 -1.21
N VAL A 23 19.40 4.60 -1.17
CA VAL A 23 20.60 5.44 -0.93
C VAL A 23 20.52 6.22 0.39
N GLY A 24 19.53 5.88 1.22
CA GLY A 24 19.34 6.32 2.60
C GLY A 24 18.41 7.53 2.73
N GLY A 25 17.40 7.39 3.61
CA GLY A 25 16.44 8.43 3.97
C GLY A 25 15.14 8.39 3.17
N GLU A 26 15.02 7.51 2.17
CA GLU A 26 13.79 7.28 1.43
C GLU A 26 12.82 6.37 2.19
N VAL A 27 11.52 6.53 1.91
CA VAL A 27 10.48 5.59 2.33
C VAL A 27 9.90 4.93 1.09
N PHE A 28 10.01 3.61 1.01
CA PHE A 28 9.47 2.81 -0.10
C PHE A 28 8.07 2.33 0.28
N VAL A 29 7.10 2.62 -0.58
CA VAL A 29 5.68 2.30 -0.38
C VAL A 29 5.21 1.41 -1.54
N PRO A 30 4.75 0.17 -1.29
CA PRO A 30 4.37 -0.72 -2.37
C PRO A 30 3.02 -0.33 -2.99
N LYS A 31 2.88 -0.50 -4.31
CA LYS A 31 1.61 -0.27 -5.02
C LYS A 31 0.74 -1.53 -5.00
N ILE A 32 0.18 -1.81 -3.83
CA ILE A 32 -0.64 -2.98 -3.51
C ILE A 32 -2.15 -2.73 -3.63
N PRO A 33 -2.96 -3.77 -3.91
CA PRO A 33 -4.40 -3.59 -4.06
C PRO A 33 -5.09 -3.30 -2.73
N SER A 34 -6.29 -2.74 -2.81
CA SER A 34 -7.17 -2.53 -1.67
C SER A 34 -8.30 -3.56 -1.63
N MET A 35 -8.79 -3.85 -0.43
CA MET A 35 -9.97 -4.68 -0.19
C MET A 35 -10.98 -3.95 0.69
N ARG A 36 -12.25 -4.32 0.55
CA ARG A 36 -13.32 -3.94 1.48
C ARG A 36 -13.53 -5.08 2.47
N ILE A 37 -13.75 -4.77 3.74
CA ILE A 37 -13.96 -5.80 4.78
C ILE A 37 -15.16 -6.71 4.46
N LEU A 38 -16.21 -6.16 3.82
CA LEU A 38 -17.39 -6.94 3.44
C LEU A 38 -17.10 -7.95 2.32
N ASP A 39 -16.14 -7.65 1.45
CA ASP A 39 -15.73 -8.57 0.39
C ASP A 39 -14.87 -9.70 0.97
N LEU A 40 -14.06 -9.41 2.00
CA LEU A 40 -13.35 -10.43 2.77
C LEU A 40 -14.31 -11.41 3.46
N ILE A 41 -15.37 -10.90 4.12
CA ILE A 41 -16.38 -11.76 4.76
C ILE A 41 -17.01 -12.70 3.73
N LYS A 42 -17.42 -12.17 2.56
CA LYS A 42 -17.98 -12.96 1.45
C LYS A 42 -17.00 -13.97 0.85
N ALA A 43 -15.71 -13.64 0.85
CA ALA A 43 -14.67 -14.54 0.35
C ALA A 43 -14.50 -15.76 1.27
N ILE A 44 -14.56 -15.54 2.59
CA ILE A 44 -14.51 -16.59 3.63
C ILE A 44 -15.76 -17.47 3.58
N SER A 45 -16.95 -16.86 3.54
CA SER A 45 -18.21 -17.61 3.42
C SER A 45 -19.31 -16.76 2.80
N THR A 46 -19.97 -17.32 1.80
CA THR A 46 -21.12 -16.69 1.13
C THR A 46 -22.38 -16.71 1.98
N GLU A 47 -22.46 -17.59 2.99
CA GLU A 47 -23.65 -17.82 3.82
C GLU A 47 -23.47 -17.34 5.27
N ALA A 48 -22.28 -16.85 5.63
CA ALA A 48 -22.01 -16.42 7.00
C ALA A 48 -22.90 -15.24 7.40
N GLU A 49 -23.63 -15.42 8.50
CA GLU A 49 -24.23 -14.32 9.24
C GLU A 49 -23.13 -13.54 9.96
N TYR A 50 -23.22 -12.22 9.94
CA TYR A 50 -22.29 -11.34 10.65
C TYR A 50 -23.04 -10.19 11.32
N GLU A 51 -22.52 -9.76 12.46
CA GLU A 51 -23.04 -8.62 13.22
C GLU A 51 -22.10 -7.43 13.08
N VAL A 52 -22.68 -6.24 12.93
CA VAL A 52 -21.91 -4.98 12.89
C VAL A 52 -21.73 -4.47 14.32
N VAL A 53 -20.57 -4.76 14.93
CA VAL A 53 -20.22 -4.33 16.29
C VAL A 53 -19.74 -2.88 16.40
N GLY A 54 -19.65 -2.16 15.28
CA GLY A 54 -19.13 -0.79 15.21
C GLY A 54 -17.60 -0.70 15.08
N ILE A 55 -17.09 0.54 15.05
CA ILE A 55 -15.65 0.83 14.92
C ILE A 55 -15.00 0.78 16.30
N ARG A 56 -13.89 0.06 16.44
CA ARG A 56 -13.18 -0.04 17.72
C ARG A 56 -12.33 1.22 17.99
N PRO A 57 -12.07 1.58 19.26
CA PRO A 57 -11.20 2.71 19.59
C PRO A 57 -9.83 2.60 18.92
N GLY A 58 -9.42 3.65 18.21
CA GLY A 58 -8.14 3.72 17.48
C GLY A 58 -8.15 3.10 16.08
N GLU A 59 -9.25 2.47 15.66
CA GLU A 59 -9.37 1.88 14.33
C GLU A 59 -9.67 2.93 13.26
N LYS A 60 -8.87 2.94 12.18
CA LYS A 60 -9.12 3.80 11.02
C LYS A 60 -10.13 3.16 10.05
N LEU A 61 -11.00 3.99 9.48
CA LEU A 61 -11.90 3.57 8.40
C LEU A 61 -11.14 3.17 7.12
N HIS A 62 -10.10 3.93 6.79
CA HIS A 62 -9.24 3.74 5.63
C HIS A 62 -7.79 3.94 6.04
N GLU A 63 -6.90 3.17 5.43
CA GLU A 63 -5.46 3.26 5.65
C GLU A 63 -4.83 4.25 4.68
N SER A 64 -3.71 4.84 5.10
CA SER A 64 -2.94 5.78 4.29
C SER A 64 -1.49 5.35 4.29
N LEU A 65 -0.91 5.16 3.11
CA LEU A 65 0.50 4.82 2.93
C LEU A 65 1.32 6.00 2.39
N VAL A 66 0.69 6.96 1.71
CA VAL A 66 1.28 8.27 1.37
C VAL A 66 0.30 9.35 1.79
N SER A 67 0.74 10.25 2.67
CA SER A 67 -0.06 11.41 3.09
C SER A 67 -0.09 12.48 2.00
N GLU A 68 -1.09 13.36 2.03
CA GLU A 68 -1.19 14.49 1.08
C GLU A 68 0.05 15.41 1.15
N ASP A 69 0.58 15.62 2.36
CA ASP A 69 1.78 16.43 2.60
C ASP A 69 3.05 15.82 1.99
N ASP A 70 3.13 14.48 1.97
CA ASP A 70 4.22 13.71 1.37
C ASP A 70 4.10 13.62 -0.16
N GLY A 71 2.91 13.87 -0.72
CA GLY A 71 2.61 13.72 -2.14
C GLY A 71 3.62 14.42 -3.05
N ARG A 72 3.91 15.70 -2.80
CA ARG A 72 4.90 16.49 -3.56
C ARG A 72 6.34 15.96 -3.51
N ASN A 73 6.67 15.14 -2.52
CA ASN A 73 8.00 14.52 -2.37
C ASN A 73 8.02 13.06 -2.85
N THR A 74 6.88 12.56 -3.33
CA THR A 74 6.71 11.18 -3.77
C THR A 74 7.09 11.02 -5.23
N ILE A 75 7.91 10.02 -5.52
CA ILE A 75 8.30 9.61 -6.86
C ILE A 75 7.54 8.34 -7.25
N ASP A 76 7.02 8.32 -8.47
CA ASP A 76 6.40 7.15 -9.08
C ASP A 76 7.49 6.26 -9.70
N LEU A 77 7.70 5.08 -9.12
CA LEU A 77 8.45 4.00 -9.74
C LEU A 77 7.49 2.86 -10.12
N THR A 78 7.96 2.01 -11.04
CA THR A 78 7.25 0.77 -11.34
C THR A 78 7.14 -0.07 -10.07
N GLY A 79 5.92 -0.39 -9.66
CA GLY A 79 5.62 -1.26 -8.51
C GLY A 79 5.66 -0.58 -7.13
N VAL A 80 6.38 0.53 -6.97
CA VAL A 80 6.50 1.24 -5.68
C VAL A 80 6.40 2.75 -5.85
N TYR A 81 5.93 3.44 -4.82
CA TYR A 81 6.20 4.86 -4.62
C TYR A 81 7.43 5.02 -3.73
N VAL A 82 8.21 6.07 -3.97
CA VAL A 82 9.36 6.43 -3.13
C VAL A 82 9.18 7.84 -2.61
N ILE A 83 8.95 7.98 -1.31
CA ILE A 83 8.90 9.28 -0.65
C ILE A 83 10.33 9.70 -0.35
N LEU A 84 10.75 10.81 -0.96
CA LEU A 84 12.07 11.37 -0.71
C LEU A 84 12.05 12.27 0.54
N PRO A 85 13.16 12.33 1.30
CA PRO A 85 13.22 13.21 2.46
C PRO A 85 13.16 14.68 2.01
N PRO A 86 12.66 15.60 2.87
CA PRO A 86 12.49 17.02 2.50
C PRO A 86 13.77 17.72 2.01
N PHE A 87 14.94 17.26 2.45
CA PHE A 87 16.25 17.80 2.07
C PHE A 87 16.84 17.16 0.79
N ALA A 88 16.09 16.31 0.09
CA ALA A 88 16.58 15.60 -1.09
C ALA A 88 16.96 16.53 -2.26
N ASN A 89 16.40 17.74 -2.32
CA ASN A 89 16.61 18.70 -3.40
C ASN A 89 18.05 19.24 -3.54
N GLY A 90 18.94 18.99 -2.55
CA GLY A 90 20.33 19.47 -2.56
C GLY A 90 21.41 18.38 -2.58
N GLY A 91 21.03 17.10 -2.54
CA GLY A 91 21.98 15.98 -2.39
C GLY A 91 22.25 15.24 -3.70
N ASN A 92 23.52 15.11 -4.09
CA ASN A 92 23.95 14.37 -5.29
C ASN A 92 23.37 12.93 -5.33
N LYS A 93 23.22 12.27 -4.18
CA LYS A 93 22.72 10.89 -4.10
C LYS A 93 21.28 10.68 -4.58
N TYR A 94 20.40 11.68 -4.48
CA TYR A 94 19.00 11.54 -4.91
C TYR A 94 18.78 11.86 -6.39
N TYR A 95 19.80 12.33 -7.10
CA TYR A 95 19.72 12.67 -8.53
C TYR A 95 19.21 11.50 -9.38
N ARG A 96 19.47 10.25 -8.96
CA ARG A 96 18.97 9.04 -9.64
C ARG A 96 17.45 8.98 -9.78
N TYR A 97 16.71 9.67 -8.90
CA TYR A 97 15.25 9.71 -8.91
C TYR A 97 14.68 10.80 -9.84
N SER A 98 15.49 11.77 -10.28
CA SER A 98 15.07 12.92 -11.09
C SER A 98 14.49 12.56 -12.47
N LYS A 99 14.84 11.38 -12.98
CA LYS A 99 14.35 10.84 -14.25
C LYS A 99 12.95 10.22 -14.18
N TYR A 100 12.39 10.06 -12.98
CA TYR A 100 11.08 9.44 -12.78
C TYR A 100 10.01 10.48 -12.48
N PRO A 101 8.74 10.21 -12.80
CA PRO A 101 7.65 11.14 -12.53
C PRO A 101 7.53 11.42 -11.02
N ARG A 102 7.39 12.70 -10.68
CA ARG A 102 7.03 13.12 -9.33
C ARG A 102 5.52 13.29 -9.24
N MET A 103 4.94 12.88 -8.12
CA MET A 103 3.51 13.03 -7.88
C MET A 103 3.15 14.50 -7.67
N SER A 104 1.91 14.85 -7.98
CA SER A 104 1.40 16.20 -7.81
C SER A 104 1.28 16.58 -6.32
N ASP A 105 1.24 17.88 -6.06
CA ASP A 105 0.87 18.39 -4.75
C ASP A 105 -0.54 17.89 -4.37
N GLY A 106 -0.74 17.55 -3.10
CA GLY A 106 -1.99 16.94 -2.60
C GLY A 106 -2.22 15.48 -3.03
N PHE A 107 -1.28 14.84 -3.73
CA PHE A 107 -1.37 13.40 -3.99
C PHE A 107 -1.38 12.62 -2.67
N SER A 108 -2.34 11.70 -2.52
CA SER A 108 -2.38 10.74 -1.42
C SER A 108 -2.66 9.34 -1.91
N TYR A 109 -2.07 8.36 -1.22
CA TYR A 109 -2.26 6.95 -1.49
C TYR A 109 -2.96 6.30 -0.30
N ARG A 110 -4.28 6.14 -0.42
CA ARG A 110 -5.18 5.65 0.62
C ARG A 110 -5.96 4.44 0.14
N SER A 111 -6.37 3.59 1.07
CA SER A 111 -7.06 2.34 0.72
C SER A 111 -8.48 2.55 0.19
N ASP A 112 -9.01 3.77 0.18
CA ASP A 112 -10.31 4.13 -0.40
C ASP A 112 -10.25 4.87 -1.73
N ASN A 113 -9.10 5.46 -2.09
CA ASN A 113 -8.90 6.16 -3.37
C ASN A 113 -8.03 5.37 -4.36
N ASN A 114 -7.73 4.11 -4.04
CA ASN A 114 -6.90 3.25 -4.87
C ASN A 114 -7.59 2.92 -6.20
N VAL A 115 -6.78 2.66 -7.23
CA VAL A 115 -7.25 2.19 -8.56
C VAL A 115 -7.28 0.66 -8.65
N LYS A 116 -6.49 -0.03 -7.81
CA LYS A 116 -6.44 -1.50 -7.77
C LYS A 116 -7.27 -2.02 -6.61
N TRP A 117 -8.29 -2.82 -6.92
CA TRP A 117 -9.17 -3.45 -5.94
C TRP A 117 -9.19 -4.95 -6.13
N LEU A 118 -9.13 -5.70 -5.04
CA LEU A 118 -9.34 -7.14 -5.05
C LEU A 118 -10.83 -7.45 -5.21
N THR A 119 -11.15 -8.40 -6.08
CA THR A 119 -12.46 -9.02 -6.14
C THR A 119 -12.61 -10.06 -5.02
N VAL A 120 -13.85 -10.49 -4.76
CA VAL A 120 -14.11 -11.59 -3.80
C VAL A 120 -13.35 -12.87 -4.21
N GLU A 121 -13.21 -13.12 -5.52
CA GLU A 121 -12.46 -14.27 -6.04
C GLU A 121 -10.96 -14.13 -5.77
N ASP A 122 -10.38 -12.95 -6.04
CA ASP A 122 -8.97 -12.69 -5.76
C ASP A 122 -8.66 -12.88 -4.27
N ILE A 123 -9.54 -12.37 -3.39
CA ILE A 123 -9.39 -12.54 -1.93
C ILE A 123 -9.45 -14.02 -1.55
N ARG A 124 -10.40 -14.79 -2.12
CA ARG A 124 -10.52 -16.23 -1.84
C ARG A 124 -9.27 -16.99 -2.26
N GLN A 125 -8.73 -16.69 -3.44
CA GLN A 125 -7.50 -17.30 -3.91
C GLN A 125 -6.33 -16.99 -2.96
N HIS A 126 -6.18 -15.72 -2.56
CA HIS A 126 -5.12 -15.34 -1.61
C HIS A 126 -5.24 -16.02 -0.25
N ILE A 127 -6.46 -16.26 0.26
CA ILE A 127 -6.65 -17.01 1.50
C ILE A 127 -6.17 -18.45 1.33
N GLN A 128 -6.55 -19.12 0.23
CA GLN A 128 -6.12 -20.50 -0.06
C GLN A 128 -4.60 -20.61 -0.21
N ASP A 129 -3.96 -19.61 -0.82
CA ASP A 129 -2.51 -19.58 -0.97
C ASP A 129 -1.77 -19.37 0.37
N CYS A 130 -2.43 -18.75 1.36
CA CYS A 130 -1.89 -18.52 2.70
C CYS A 130 -2.09 -19.69 3.67
N ASP A 131 -3.06 -20.58 3.43
CA ASP A 131 -3.26 -21.79 4.21
C ASP A 131 -2.12 -22.77 3.90
N CYS A 132 -1.02 -22.62 4.65
CA CYS A 132 0.08 -23.57 4.69
C CYS A 132 -0.41 -24.88 5.31
N GLU A 133 -0.23 -26.00 4.61
CA GLU A 133 -0.25 -27.34 5.23
C GLU A 133 0.82 -27.47 6.32
#